data_AF-A0A150AAI0-F1
#
_entry.id   AF-A0A150AAI0-F1
#
_cell.length_a   1.000
_cell.length_b   1.000
_cell.length_c   1.000
_cell.angle_alpha   90.00
_cell.angle_beta   90.00
_cell.angle_gamma   90.00
#
_symmetry.space_group_name_H-M   'P 1'
#
loop_
_entity.id
_entity.type
_entity.pdbx_description
1 polymer ?
#
loop_
_entity_poly.entity_id
_entity_poly.type
_entity_poly.pdbx_seq_one_letter_code
_entity_poly.pdbx_strand_id
1 'polypeptide(L)'
;MKKGILFYILIHVTLFALCQNKKEIITSIRQKYKEINAYEKYDVITLSNDDFIEENIALTGELKCYSKEGSIQKIVEKFYPSYGAVTIEYYYDDQECLLFVYREVHVFNHILHIADTVPYVEPDARDLKLISERRLYFYENELIELKKKGRDQFILHETDEELLEFVYHHSEFNQKKIKEQ
;
A
#
# COMPACT_ATOMS: atom_id res chain seq x y z
N MET A 1 45.89 -21.83 15.89
CA MET A 1 44.92 -20.78 16.30
C MET A 1 44.70 -19.63 15.31
N LYS A 2 45.26 -19.63 14.07
CA LYS A 2 45.07 -18.51 13.12
C LYS A 2 43.98 -18.70 12.06
N LYS A 3 43.44 -19.90 11.88
CA LYS A 3 42.40 -20.20 10.85
C LYS A 3 40.97 -19.82 11.26
N GLY A 4 40.68 -19.72 12.57
CA GLY A 4 39.35 -19.32 13.06
C GLY A 4 39.07 -17.82 12.95
N ILE A 5 40.10 -16.98 13.11
CA ILE A 5 39.96 -15.51 13.06
C ILE A 5 39.66 -15.03 11.64
N LEU A 6 40.22 -15.69 10.61
CA LEU A 6 39.97 -15.33 9.21
C LEU A 6 38.52 -15.60 8.77
N PHE A 7 37.88 -16.63 9.33
CA PHE A 7 36.49 -16.98 9.02
C PHE A 7 35.49 -16.01 9.64
N TYR A 8 35.76 -15.52 10.86
CA TYR A 8 34.91 -14.52 11.52
C TYR A 8 34.95 -13.16 10.81
N ILE A 9 36.11 -12.74 10.30
CA ILE A 9 36.23 -11.47 9.55
C ILE A 9 35.45 -11.56 8.23
N LEU A 10 35.48 -12.70 7.53
CA LEU A 10 34.78 -12.88 6.26
C LEU A 10 33.24 -12.83 6.42
N ILE A 11 32.71 -13.40 7.49
CA ILE A 11 31.26 -13.37 7.81
C ILE A 11 30.78 -11.94 8.11
N HIS A 12 31.62 -11.12 8.75
CA HIS A 12 31.22 -9.75 9.06
C HIS A 12 31.22 -8.86 7.81
N VAL A 13 32.15 -9.04 6.88
CA VAL A 13 32.23 -8.23 5.65
C VAL A 13 31.01 -8.46 4.73
N THR A 14 30.49 -9.69 4.63
CA THR A 14 29.31 -9.97 3.77
C THR A 14 28.01 -9.38 4.35
N LEU A 15 27.84 -9.40 5.67
CA LEU A 15 26.66 -8.84 6.34
C LEU A 15 26.60 -7.30 6.24
N PHE A 16 27.75 -6.62 6.28
CA PHE A 16 27.81 -5.15 6.10
C PHE A 16 27.48 -4.71 4.67
N ALA A 17 27.90 -5.47 3.65
CA ALA A 17 27.61 -5.16 2.25
C ALA A 17 26.11 -5.26 1.93
N LEU A 18 25.42 -6.27 2.47
CA LEU A 18 23.97 -6.45 2.27
C LEU A 18 23.14 -5.33 2.91
N CYS A 19 23.56 -4.82 4.08
CA CYS A 19 22.86 -3.74 4.77
C CYS A 19 23.01 -2.38 4.06
N GLN A 20 24.18 -2.11 3.45
CA GLN A 20 24.39 -0.91 2.62
C GLN A 20 23.48 -0.93 1.39
N ASN A 21 23.38 -2.07 0.70
CA ASN A 21 22.55 -2.25 -0.48
C ASN A 21 21.06 -2.00 -0.18
N LYS A 22 20.51 -2.57 0.90
CA LYS A 22 19.10 -2.33 1.29
C LYS A 22 18.77 -0.85 1.50
N LYS A 23 19.65 -0.09 2.14
CA LYS A 23 19.41 1.35 2.39
C LYS A 23 19.42 2.15 1.08
N GLU A 24 20.30 1.81 0.16
CA GLU A 24 20.37 2.44 -1.18
C GLU A 24 19.10 2.13 -1.98
N ILE A 25 18.66 0.87 -2.01
CA ILE A 25 17.40 0.46 -2.65
C ILE A 25 16.21 1.25 -2.08
N ILE A 26 16.05 1.29 -0.75
CA ILE A 26 14.96 2.04 -0.11
C ILE A 26 15.02 3.53 -0.43
N THR A 27 16.23 4.10 -0.58
CA THR A 27 16.40 5.51 -0.94
C THR A 27 15.95 5.75 -2.38
N SER A 28 16.30 4.85 -3.30
CA SER A 28 15.83 4.87 -4.70
C SER A 28 14.30 4.77 -4.77
N ILE A 29 13.69 3.82 -4.05
CA ILE A 29 12.23 3.68 -4.00
C ILE A 29 11.55 4.97 -3.50
N ARG A 30 12.09 5.60 -2.45
CA ARG A 30 11.56 6.89 -1.95
C ARG A 30 11.69 8.02 -2.96
N GLN A 31 12.75 8.03 -3.75
CA GLN A 31 12.94 9.00 -4.80
C GLN A 31 11.91 8.80 -5.92
N LYS A 32 11.73 7.55 -6.39
CA LYS A 32 10.70 7.21 -7.38
C LYS A 32 9.28 7.53 -6.88
N TYR A 33 8.97 7.20 -5.63
CA TYR A 33 7.70 7.59 -4.98
C TYR A 33 7.45 9.10 -5.03
N LYS A 34 8.47 9.92 -4.76
CA LYS A 34 8.35 11.38 -4.84
C LYS A 34 8.15 11.85 -6.28
N GLU A 35 8.90 11.28 -7.22
CA GLU A 35 8.80 11.61 -8.65
C GLU A 35 7.41 11.28 -9.19
N ILE A 36 6.87 10.11 -8.85
CA ILE A 36 5.53 9.71 -9.25
C ILE A 36 4.48 10.69 -8.70
N ASN A 37 4.53 11.00 -7.39
CA ASN A 37 3.55 11.92 -6.81
C ASN A 37 3.73 13.40 -7.23
N ALA A 38 4.90 13.79 -7.73
CA ALA A 38 5.15 15.14 -8.23
C ALA A 38 4.75 15.32 -9.70
N TYR A 39 4.44 14.24 -10.42
CA TYR A 39 4.04 14.31 -11.82
C TYR A 39 2.54 14.56 -11.94
N GLU A 40 2.13 15.57 -12.71
CA GLU A 40 0.74 16.01 -12.78
C GLU A 40 0.02 15.60 -14.08
N LYS A 41 0.76 15.12 -15.09
CA LYS A 41 0.25 14.88 -16.45
C LYS A 41 -0.03 13.41 -16.73
N TYR A 42 -0.60 12.72 -15.76
CA TYR A 42 -0.98 11.32 -15.91
C TYR A 42 -2.22 11.18 -16.80
N ASP A 43 -2.24 10.10 -17.56
CA ASP A 43 -3.51 9.54 -18.03
C ASP A 43 -4.16 8.83 -16.85
N VAL A 44 -5.44 9.14 -16.57
CA VAL A 44 -6.14 8.65 -15.37
C VAL A 44 -7.36 7.84 -15.76
N ILE A 45 -7.41 6.60 -15.27
CA ILE A 45 -8.60 5.73 -15.34
C ILE A 45 -9.21 5.67 -13.94
N THR A 46 -10.51 5.87 -13.82
CA THR A 46 -11.25 5.77 -12.55
C THR A 46 -12.36 4.73 -12.71
N LEU A 47 -12.33 3.71 -11.84
CA LEU A 47 -13.37 2.69 -11.73
C LEU A 47 -14.10 2.87 -10.40
N SER A 48 -15.43 2.71 -10.42
CA SER A 48 -16.30 2.86 -9.24
C SER A 48 -17.04 1.54 -8.98
N ASN A 49 -17.31 1.21 -7.71
CA ASN A 49 -18.09 0.06 -7.20
C ASN A 49 -18.30 -1.11 -8.17
N ASP A 50 -19.28 -1.00 -9.08
CA ASP A 50 -19.75 -2.06 -9.98
C ASP A 50 -18.65 -2.57 -10.95
N ASP A 51 -17.60 -1.77 -11.18
CA ASP A 51 -16.54 -2.09 -12.14
C ASP A 51 -15.39 -2.92 -11.54
N PHE A 52 -15.24 -2.95 -10.20
CA PHE A 52 -14.08 -3.59 -9.57
C PHE A 52 -14.32 -4.26 -8.20
N ILE A 53 -15.43 -4.01 -7.52
CA ILE A 53 -15.78 -4.69 -6.26
C ILE A 53 -16.59 -5.95 -6.61
N GLU A 54 -16.10 -7.13 -6.25
CA GLU A 54 -16.88 -8.37 -6.40
C GLU A 54 -18.22 -8.24 -5.63
N GLU A 55 -19.31 -8.66 -6.27
CA GLU A 55 -20.74 -8.40 -5.93
C GLU A 55 -21.18 -8.72 -4.47
N ASN A 56 -20.31 -9.23 -3.61
CA ASN A 56 -20.64 -9.70 -2.25
C ASN A 56 -20.13 -8.81 -1.11
N ILE A 57 -19.44 -7.71 -1.39
CA ILE A 57 -18.92 -6.83 -0.34
C ILE A 57 -19.73 -5.53 -0.35
N ALA A 58 -20.52 -5.30 0.71
CA ALA A 58 -21.30 -4.07 0.95
C ALA A 58 -20.38 -2.87 1.29
N LEU A 59 -19.39 -2.61 0.45
CA LEU A 59 -18.45 -1.53 0.56
C LEU A 59 -18.55 -0.68 -0.69
N THR A 60 -18.55 0.63 -0.51
CA THR A 60 -18.29 1.56 -1.59
C THR A 60 -16.78 1.78 -1.70
N GLY A 61 -16.28 1.93 -2.91
CA GLY A 61 -14.89 2.19 -3.17
C GLY A 61 -14.64 2.81 -4.54
N GLU A 62 -13.40 3.27 -4.70
CA GLU A 62 -12.87 3.87 -5.91
C GLU A 62 -11.50 3.26 -6.21
N LEU A 63 -11.26 2.90 -7.47
CA LEU A 63 -9.95 2.52 -7.97
C LEU A 63 -9.51 3.55 -9.01
N LYS A 64 -8.37 4.20 -8.78
CA LYS A 64 -7.76 5.16 -9.72
C LYS A 64 -6.41 4.65 -10.19
N CYS A 65 -6.24 4.50 -11.49
CA CYS A 65 -4.94 4.25 -12.10
C CYS A 65 -4.37 5.55 -12.68
N TYR A 66 -3.07 5.76 -12.47
CA TYR A 66 -2.28 6.82 -13.06
C TYR A 66 -1.21 6.18 -13.93
N SER A 67 -1.31 6.38 -15.24
CA SER A 67 -0.37 5.85 -16.22
C SER A 67 0.37 6.96 -16.95
N LYS A 68 1.62 6.70 -17.31
CA LYS A 68 2.45 7.60 -18.10
C LYS A 68 3.02 6.81 -19.28
N GLU A 69 2.80 7.29 -20.49
CA GLU A 69 3.30 6.64 -21.72
C GLU A 69 2.86 5.17 -21.84
N GLY A 70 1.64 4.87 -21.39
CA GLY A 70 1.07 3.52 -21.41
C GLY A 70 1.54 2.57 -20.31
N SER A 71 2.47 2.99 -19.44
CA SER A 71 2.92 2.23 -18.27
C SER A 71 2.19 2.68 -17.01
N ILE A 72 1.69 1.73 -16.21
CA ILE A 72 1.09 1.99 -14.90
C ILE A 72 2.17 2.47 -13.92
N GLN A 73 1.96 3.63 -13.31
CA GLN A 73 2.90 4.21 -12.34
C GLN A 73 2.36 4.17 -10.90
N LYS A 74 1.06 4.41 -10.75
CA LYS A 74 0.38 4.40 -9.45
C LYS A 74 -1.04 3.87 -9.58
N ILE A 75 -1.47 3.05 -8.63
CA ILE A 75 -2.88 2.70 -8.44
C ILE A 75 -3.29 3.14 -7.02
N VAL A 76 -4.42 3.81 -6.90
CA VAL A 76 -5.04 4.20 -5.64
C VAL A 76 -6.34 3.47 -5.49
N GLU A 77 -6.43 2.66 -4.45
CA GLU A 77 -7.62 1.92 -4.06
C GLU A 77 -8.16 2.53 -2.77
N LYS A 78 -9.43 2.93 -2.78
CA LYS A 78 -10.11 3.49 -1.62
C LYS A 78 -11.35 2.67 -1.31
N PHE A 79 -11.52 2.33 -0.04
CA PHE A 79 -12.70 1.66 0.47
C PHE A 79 -13.27 2.42 1.66
N TYR A 80 -14.59 2.41 1.79
CA TYR A 80 -15.30 3.10 2.86
C TYR A 80 -16.08 2.10 3.73
N PRO A 81 -15.41 1.39 4.66
CA PRO A 81 -16.11 0.58 5.64
C PRO A 81 -16.99 1.43 6.56
N SER A 82 -17.95 0.79 7.22
CA SER A 82 -18.90 1.46 8.14
C SER A 82 -18.23 2.29 9.25
N TYR A 83 -16.98 1.95 9.59
CA TYR A 83 -16.19 2.60 10.65
C TYR A 83 -15.20 3.66 10.16
N GLY A 84 -15.01 3.85 8.85
CA GLY A 84 -14.05 4.83 8.36
C GLY A 84 -13.68 4.71 6.87
N ALA A 85 -12.40 4.88 6.58
CA ALA A 85 -11.85 4.80 5.24
C ALA A 85 -10.50 4.07 5.24
N VAL A 86 -10.30 3.20 4.25
CA VAL A 86 -9.02 2.56 3.97
C VAL A 86 -8.54 3.08 2.61
N THR A 87 -7.31 3.55 2.55
CA THR A 87 -6.66 3.95 1.29
C THR A 87 -5.40 3.13 1.12
N ILE A 88 -5.22 2.54 -0.05
CA ILE A 88 -4.04 1.77 -0.42
C ILE A 88 -3.52 2.32 -1.73
N GLU A 89 -2.26 2.72 -1.72
CA GLU A 89 -1.56 3.22 -2.89
C GLU A 89 -0.46 2.25 -3.28
N TYR A 90 -0.52 1.75 -4.51
CA TYR A 90 0.47 0.88 -5.13
C TYR A 90 1.32 1.69 -6.09
N TYR A 91 2.63 1.53 -6.02
CA TYR A 91 3.59 2.25 -6.84
C TYR A 91 4.48 1.27 -7.59
N TYR A 92 4.61 1.52 -8.89
CA TYR A 92 5.30 0.63 -9.80
C TYR A 92 6.52 1.32 -10.43
N ASP A 93 7.49 0.51 -10.86
CA ASP A 93 8.57 1.01 -11.71
C ASP A 93 8.13 1.11 -13.17
N ASP A 94 9.06 1.51 -14.04
CA ASP A 94 8.79 1.66 -15.48
C ASP A 94 8.57 0.31 -16.20
N GLN A 95 8.88 -0.81 -15.53
CA GLN A 95 8.60 -2.18 -15.98
C GLN A 95 7.31 -2.73 -15.36
N GLU A 96 6.54 -1.90 -14.65
CA GLU A 96 5.33 -2.24 -13.93
C GLU A 96 5.53 -3.23 -12.77
N CYS A 97 6.75 -3.36 -12.26
CA CYS A 97 7.04 -4.14 -11.06
C CYS A 97 6.68 -3.35 -9.80
N LEU A 98 6.06 -4.01 -8.81
CA LEU A 98 5.67 -3.36 -7.56
C LEU A 98 6.92 -2.97 -6.75
N LEU A 99 7.04 -1.69 -6.41
CA LEU A 99 8.17 -1.15 -5.64
C LEU A 99 7.77 -0.73 -4.23
N PHE A 100 6.56 -0.20 -4.07
CA PHE A 100 6.15 0.41 -2.83
C PHE A 100 4.64 0.37 -2.66
N VAL A 101 4.20 0.09 -1.44
CA VAL A 101 2.80 0.20 -1.05
C VAL A 101 2.67 1.07 0.18
N TYR A 102 1.74 2.03 0.10
CA TYR A 102 1.35 2.87 1.22
C TYR A 102 -0.12 2.63 1.57
N ARG A 103 -0.36 2.11 2.77
CA ARG A 103 -1.72 1.87 3.28
C ARG A 103 -1.99 2.75 4.48
N GLU A 104 -3.12 3.43 4.45
CA GLU A 104 -3.64 4.25 5.54
C GLU A 104 -5.03 3.76 5.96
N VAL A 105 -5.26 3.74 7.27
CA VAL A 105 -6.59 3.47 7.85
C VAL A 105 -6.99 4.65 8.69
N HIS A 106 -8.11 5.24 8.30
CA HIS A 106 -8.77 6.32 8.99
C HIS A 106 -10.07 5.83 9.58
N VAL A 107 -10.41 6.35 10.76
CA VAL A 107 -11.67 6.02 11.45
C VAL A 107 -12.43 7.28 11.76
N PHE A 108 -13.75 7.18 11.80
CA PHE A 108 -14.58 8.31 12.19
C PHE A 108 -14.30 8.71 13.65
N ASN A 109 -14.16 10.01 13.90
CA ASN A 109 -13.88 10.54 15.23
C ASN A 109 -15.07 10.41 16.22
N HIS A 110 -16.20 9.84 15.78
CA HIS A 110 -17.40 9.63 16.58
C HIS A 110 -17.83 8.16 16.56
N ILE A 111 -18.11 7.62 17.74
CA ILE A 111 -18.74 6.31 17.91
C ILE A 111 -20.18 6.44 17.42
N LEU A 112 -20.49 5.90 16.24
CA LEU A 112 -21.87 5.72 15.80
C LEU A 112 -22.47 4.58 16.63
N HIS A 113 -23.22 4.93 17.69
CA HIS A 113 -24.00 3.95 18.43
C HIS A 113 -25.21 3.56 17.58
N ILE A 114 -25.37 2.27 17.27
CA ILE A 114 -26.44 1.72 16.39
C ILE A 114 -27.86 2.04 16.90
N ALA A 115 -28.00 2.42 18.18
CA ALA A 115 -29.29 2.78 18.78
C ALA A 115 -29.77 4.20 18.44
N ASP A 116 -28.89 5.07 17.93
CA ASP A 116 -29.26 6.44 17.61
C ASP A 116 -29.70 6.49 16.14
N THR A 117 -31.01 6.69 15.95
CA THR A 117 -31.61 6.97 14.64
C THR A 117 -31.14 8.34 14.17
N VAL A 118 -29.96 8.38 13.55
CA VAL A 118 -29.38 9.61 12.99
C VAL A 118 -29.42 9.52 11.45
N PRO A 119 -29.87 10.59 10.76
CA PRO A 119 -29.88 10.63 9.30
C PRO A 119 -28.50 10.34 8.72
N TYR A 120 -28.48 9.63 7.58
CA TYR A 120 -27.28 9.37 6.79
C TYR A 120 -26.57 10.70 6.47
N VAL A 121 -25.35 10.87 6.98
CA VAL A 121 -24.47 12.00 6.64
C VAL A 121 -23.35 11.47 5.76
N GLU A 122 -23.17 12.13 4.61
CA GLU A 122 -22.14 11.81 3.63
C GLU A 122 -20.76 11.61 4.28
N PRO A 123 -20.03 10.53 3.95
CA PRO A 123 -18.75 10.19 4.59
C PRO A 123 -17.67 11.27 4.48
N ASP A 124 -17.72 12.10 3.44
CA ASP A 124 -16.69 13.12 3.12
C ASP A 124 -16.68 14.30 4.12
N ALA A 125 -17.69 14.39 5.00
CA ALA A 125 -17.84 15.46 5.99
C ALA A 125 -17.44 15.07 7.43
N ARG A 126 -16.87 13.88 7.66
CA ARG A 126 -16.50 13.44 9.02
C ARG A 126 -15.02 13.69 9.27
N ASP A 127 -14.70 14.28 10.42
CA ASP A 127 -13.33 14.32 10.95
C ASP A 127 -12.80 12.88 11.02
N LEU A 128 -11.94 12.52 10.07
CA LEU A 128 -11.30 11.22 9.99
C LEU A 128 -9.98 11.28 10.77
N LYS A 129 -9.78 10.31 11.66
CA LYS A 129 -8.55 10.16 12.42
C LYS A 129 -7.72 9.01 11.86
N LEU A 130 -6.51 9.31 11.43
CA LEU A 130 -5.53 8.29 11.06
C LEU A 130 -5.15 7.45 12.28
N ILE A 131 -5.37 6.13 12.20
CA ILE A 131 -5.05 5.19 13.28
C ILE A 131 -3.96 4.18 12.90
N SER A 132 -3.71 3.99 11.61
CA SER A 132 -2.76 3.00 11.11
C SER A 132 -2.13 3.47 9.81
N GLU A 133 -0.80 3.35 9.73
CA GLU A 133 -0.03 3.49 8.48
C GLU A 133 0.82 2.22 8.27
N ARG A 134 0.87 1.73 7.03
CA ARG A 134 1.80 0.68 6.60
C ARG A 134 2.57 1.17 5.39
N ARG A 135 3.88 0.92 5.38
CA ARG A 135 4.79 1.22 4.27
C ARG A 135 5.55 -0.06 3.95
N LEU A 136 5.25 -0.65 2.80
CA LEU A 136 5.86 -1.88 2.32
C LEU A 136 6.81 -1.51 1.17
N TYR A 137 8.06 -1.92 1.26
CA TYR A 137 9.08 -1.68 0.25
C TYR A 137 9.45 -3.01 -0.39
N PHE A 138 9.46 -3.03 -1.71
CA PHE A 138 9.69 -4.21 -2.51
C PHE A 138 10.92 -4.04 -3.40
N TYR A 139 11.63 -5.14 -3.64
CA TYR A 139 12.72 -5.20 -4.60
C TYR A 139 12.76 -6.60 -5.19
N GLU A 140 12.82 -6.69 -6.52
CA GLU A 140 12.77 -7.98 -7.24
C GLU A 140 11.55 -8.83 -6.81
N ASN A 141 10.40 -8.18 -6.65
CA ASN A 141 9.14 -8.77 -6.17
C ASN A 141 9.17 -9.36 -4.75
N GLU A 142 10.20 -9.11 -3.95
CA GLU A 142 10.27 -9.53 -2.54
C GLU A 142 10.11 -8.34 -1.59
N LEU A 143 9.43 -8.56 -0.46
CA LEU A 143 9.32 -7.58 0.62
C LEU A 143 10.68 -7.41 1.31
N ILE A 144 11.30 -6.24 1.16
CA ILE A 144 12.58 -5.92 1.80
C ILE A 144 12.41 -5.15 3.11
N GLU A 145 11.32 -4.41 3.29
CA GLU A 145 11.03 -3.67 4.52
C GLU A 145 9.53 -3.41 4.70
N LEU A 146 9.03 -3.65 5.92
CA LEU A 146 7.71 -3.25 6.36
C LEU A 146 7.84 -2.30 7.54
N LYS A 147 7.31 -1.08 7.40
CA LYS A 147 7.16 -0.14 8.52
C LYS A 147 5.71 -0.02 8.91
N LYS A 148 5.45 -0.09 10.22
CA LYS A 148 4.12 0.04 10.80
C LYS A 148 4.10 1.20 11.78
N LYS A 149 3.03 1.99 11.73
CA LYS A 149 2.71 2.99 12.74
C LYS A 149 1.24 2.85 13.12
N GLY A 150 0.95 3.04 14.41
CA GLY A 150 -0.40 2.87 14.93
C GLY A 150 -0.84 1.39 14.94
N ARG A 151 -2.14 1.17 15.13
CA ARG A 151 -2.75 -0.17 15.15
C ARG A 151 -4.07 -0.11 14.43
N ASP A 152 -4.32 -1.11 13.59
CA ASP A 152 -5.63 -1.30 12.99
C ASP A 152 -6.53 -1.90 14.08
N GLN A 153 -7.44 -1.09 14.62
CA GLN A 153 -8.28 -1.51 15.75
C GLN A 153 -9.50 -2.32 15.29
N PHE A 154 -9.82 -2.25 14.00
CA PHE A 154 -11.00 -2.87 13.40
C PHE A 154 -10.62 -4.14 12.62
N ILE A 155 -9.40 -4.21 12.11
CA ILE A 155 -8.79 -5.45 11.63
C ILE A 155 -7.98 -6.06 12.77
N LEU A 156 -8.70 -6.62 13.74
CA LEU A 156 -8.09 -7.44 14.78
C LEU A 156 -7.43 -8.65 14.09
N HIS A 157 -6.10 -8.71 14.15
CA HIS A 157 -5.27 -9.86 13.75
C HIS A 157 -4.80 -9.96 12.30
N GLU A 158 -4.66 -8.87 11.54
CA GLU A 158 -3.85 -8.95 10.31
C GLU A 158 -2.38 -9.22 10.66
N THR A 159 -1.92 -10.42 10.35
CA THR A 159 -0.50 -10.80 10.36
C THR A 159 0.25 -10.15 9.20
N ASP A 160 1.57 -10.14 9.27
CA ASP A 160 2.39 -9.59 8.16
C ASP A 160 2.28 -10.43 6.90
N GLU A 161 2.02 -11.72 7.05
CA GLU A 161 1.82 -12.65 5.95
C GLU A 161 0.48 -12.39 5.26
N GLU A 162 -0.61 -12.25 6.01
CA GLU A 162 -1.93 -11.92 5.46
C GLU A 162 -1.94 -10.54 4.78
N LEU A 163 -1.29 -9.54 5.37
CA LEU A 163 -1.13 -8.22 4.74
C LEU A 163 -0.38 -8.33 3.42
N LEU A 164 0.70 -9.12 3.39
CA LEU A 164 1.53 -9.27 2.21
C LEU A 164 0.80 -10.02 1.09
N GLU A 165 0.09 -11.11 1.43
CA GLU A 165 -0.75 -11.85 0.50
C GLU A 165 -1.86 -10.97 -0.08
N PHE A 166 -2.56 -10.21 0.77
CA PHE A 166 -3.56 -9.23 0.35
C PHE A 166 -2.96 -8.22 -0.64
N VAL A 167 -1.79 -7.65 -0.32
CA VAL A 167 -1.13 -6.65 -1.15
C VAL A 167 -0.75 -7.20 -2.53
N TYR A 168 -0.17 -8.39 -2.61
CA TYR A 168 0.16 -9.00 -3.90
C TYR A 168 -1.09 -9.30 -4.71
N HIS A 169 -2.08 -9.96 -4.10
CA HIS A 169 -3.33 -10.32 -4.77
C HIS A 169 -4.05 -9.09 -5.33
N HIS A 170 -4.24 -8.06 -4.52
CA HIS A 170 -4.92 -6.84 -4.94
C HIS A 170 -4.11 -6.04 -5.97
N SER A 171 -2.78 -5.98 -5.83
CA SER A 171 -1.94 -5.31 -6.85
C SER A 171 -2.11 -5.95 -8.23
N GLU A 172 -2.03 -7.27 -8.31
CA GLU A 172 -2.17 -8.01 -9.58
C GLU A 172 -3.59 -7.92 -10.13
N PHE A 173 -4.60 -8.10 -9.28
CA PHE A 173 -6.00 -7.96 -9.64
C PHE A 173 -6.31 -6.57 -10.21
N ASN A 174 -5.86 -5.52 -9.52
CA ASN A 174 -6.10 -4.13 -9.93
C ASN A 174 -5.38 -3.81 -11.24
N GLN A 175 -4.12 -4.23 -11.42
CA GLN A 175 -3.42 -4.08 -12.71
C GLN A 175 -4.18 -4.77 -13.85
N LYS A 176 -4.66 -6.00 -13.63
CA LYS A 176 -5.43 -6.74 -14.62
C LYS A 176 -6.72 -6.01 -14.98
N LYS A 177 -7.49 -5.58 -13.98
CA LYS A 177 -8.76 -4.88 -14.18
C LYS A 177 -8.62 -3.58 -14.96
N ILE A 178 -7.56 -2.82 -14.69
CA ILE A 178 -7.27 -1.59 -15.43
C ILE A 178 -6.89 -1.87 -16.88
N LYS A 179 -6.13 -2.95 -17.14
CA LYS A 179 -5.73 -3.34 -18.51
C LYS A 179 -6.89 -3.89 -19.36
N GLU A 180 -8.02 -4.22 -18.75
CA GLU A 180 -9.23 -4.68 -19.44
C GLU A 180 -10.14 -3.54 -19.91
N GLN A 181 -9.85 -2.29 -19.52
CA GLN A 181 -10.58 -1.07 -19.93
C GLN A 181 -10.05 -0.51 -21.25
#